data_AF-A0A4R5GWU5-F1
#
_entry.id   AF-A0A4R5GWU5-F1
#
_cell.length_a   1.000
_cell.length_b   1.000
_cell.length_c   1.000
_cell.angle_alpha   90.00
_cell.angle_beta   90.00
_cell.angle_gamma   90.00
#
_symmetry.space_group_name_H-M   'P 1'
#
loop_
_entity.id
_entity.type
_entity.pdbx_description
1 polymer ?
#
loop_
_entity_poly.entity_id
_entity_poly.type
_entity_poly.pdbx_seq_one_letter_code
_entity_poly.pdbx_strand_id
1 'polypeptide(L)'
;MIKFSFPGYAGFRGFVSLFFTITFLSSCAHTKIVNQGDTYAEQGRYELAMAQYDQALQLKPRRDETRDKFNQAQLALQRWLQTINDAADVAYDRNQKGRALVLYGKVLAAQGLGENPHAETRFQELHKVLSEQSLLMVKASYSVPVFGQNLETGIDDIIPMPDDYTGLPNQREYSFSLEEFDEEIVEWDEEYVGEYISGSQIVENPEIDNLQNRIHRINREIKELRRDRKKYKHRIKDAEHKIAQIEKDRNDNPGPLTEEEYKELKKENKELKQAKEQLYRARGKLRKTVDEIEDQEDRLYRTTRHLAETPATITVDIYSPHSYFVTHSAYTLKGEVRITTASGTLVLPLEVVDKDSYHDAQPLLNLDADPLIHISPKALNAELHASARAVVRNFIRDEVQEYRANLLTSAQRAIGLDSRFEKLVSYGLSGREGVSKRVANQMEEELQADYGAAGEFPINKLLYGF
;
A
#
# COMPACT_ATOMS: atom_id res chain seq x y z
N MET A 1 -33.51 36.44 42.51
CA MET A 1 -32.24 35.69 42.39
C MET A 1 -31.92 35.52 40.91
N ILE A 2 -30.64 35.65 40.59
CA ILE A 2 -30.05 35.92 39.28
C ILE A 2 -29.92 34.64 38.44
N LYS A 3 -30.28 34.73 37.14
CA LYS A 3 -29.80 34.07 35.89
C LYS A 3 -29.50 32.54 35.92
N PHE A 4 -29.88 31.75 34.92
CA PHE A 4 -29.44 31.88 33.53
C PHE A 4 -30.38 31.23 32.50
N SER A 5 -30.45 31.90 31.35
CA SER A 5 -31.13 31.60 30.09
C SER A 5 -30.28 30.76 29.13
N PHE A 6 -30.92 29.97 28.26
CA PHE A 6 -30.92 30.06 26.77
C PHE A 6 -31.63 28.80 26.19
N PRO A 7 -32.20 28.84 24.96
CA PRO A 7 -33.64 28.72 24.79
C PRO A 7 -34.05 27.55 23.88
N GLY A 8 -35.21 26.96 24.17
CA GLY A 8 -35.96 26.20 23.19
C GLY A 8 -36.68 27.15 22.23
N TYR A 9 -36.50 26.94 20.92
CA TYR A 9 -37.39 27.50 19.91
C TYR A 9 -38.12 26.37 19.20
N ALA A 10 -39.42 26.31 19.49
CA ALA A 10 -40.42 25.63 18.70
C ALA A 10 -40.59 26.35 17.35
N GLY A 11 -40.64 25.57 16.27
CA GLY A 11 -40.84 26.08 14.91
C GLY A 11 -41.16 24.96 13.93
N PHE A 12 -42.06 24.03 14.28
CA PHE A 12 -42.52 22.99 13.37
C PHE A 12 -43.66 23.50 12.49
N ARG A 13 -43.34 24.22 11.41
CA ARG A 13 -44.19 24.37 10.22
C ARG A 13 -43.31 24.55 8.98
N GLY A 14 -42.82 23.43 8.47
CA GLY A 14 -41.98 23.38 7.28
C GLY A 14 -41.76 21.94 6.82
N PHE A 15 -42.82 21.14 6.67
CA PHE A 15 -42.72 19.78 6.14
C PHE A 15 -43.91 19.47 5.23
N VAL A 16 -43.96 20.11 4.06
CA VAL A 16 -44.79 19.62 2.92
C VAL A 16 -43.97 19.46 1.63
N SER A 17 -42.71 19.89 1.57
CA SER A 17 -41.96 19.90 0.31
C SER A 17 -40.85 18.84 0.16
N LEU A 18 -40.81 17.78 0.99
CA LEU A 18 -39.77 16.73 0.90
C LEU A 18 -40.31 15.30 0.66
N PHE A 19 -41.63 15.12 0.52
CA PHE A 19 -42.23 13.81 0.20
C PHE A 19 -42.66 13.66 -1.27
N PHE A 20 -42.60 14.74 -2.05
CA PHE A 20 -42.97 14.75 -3.47
C PHE A 20 -41.80 14.54 -4.44
N THR A 21 -40.55 14.52 -3.96
CA THR A 21 -39.38 14.32 -4.84
C THR A 21 -38.99 12.84 -5.00
N ILE A 22 -39.40 11.95 -4.08
CA ILE A 22 -39.09 10.50 -4.13
C ILE A 22 -40.10 9.73 -5.01
N THR A 23 -41.34 10.20 -5.12
CA THR A 23 -42.39 9.56 -5.94
C THR A 23 -42.33 9.92 -7.43
N PHE A 24 -41.77 11.08 -7.78
CA PHE A 24 -41.58 11.46 -9.19
C PHE A 24 -40.37 10.77 -9.83
N LEU A 25 -39.25 10.64 -9.12
CA LEU A 25 -38.06 9.93 -9.61
C LEU A 25 -38.34 8.44 -9.86
N SER A 26 -39.14 7.80 -9.00
CA SER A 26 -39.52 6.38 -9.17
C SER A 26 -40.48 6.16 -10.35
N SER A 27 -41.27 7.16 -10.73
CA SER A 27 -42.17 7.06 -11.89
C SER A 27 -41.43 7.10 -13.23
N CYS A 28 -40.45 8.01 -13.38
CA CYS A 28 -39.61 8.08 -14.57
C CYS A 28 -38.69 6.84 -14.67
N ALA A 29 -38.13 6.39 -13.55
CA ALA A 29 -37.31 5.18 -13.50
C ALA A 29 -38.10 3.93 -13.92
N HIS A 30 -39.31 3.74 -13.38
CA HIS A 30 -40.16 2.62 -13.75
C HIS A 30 -40.49 2.61 -15.25
N THR A 31 -40.94 3.73 -15.82
CA THR A 31 -41.31 3.77 -17.25
C THR A 31 -40.10 3.49 -18.14
N LYS A 32 -38.92 3.98 -17.78
CA LYS A 32 -37.68 3.67 -18.50
C LYS A 32 -37.37 2.16 -18.51
N ILE A 33 -37.46 1.50 -17.35
CA ILE A 33 -37.17 0.07 -17.22
C ILE A 33 -38.20 -0.77 -17.99
N VAL A 34 -39.48 -0.42 -17.94
CA VAL A 34 -40.52 -1.09 -18.77
C VAL A 34 -40.23 -0.95 -20.26
N ASN A 35 -39.86 0.24 -20.73
CA ASN A 35 -39.55 0.43 -22.15
C ASN A 35 -38.31 -0.39 -22.58
N GLN A 36 -37.34 -0.60 -21.69
CA GLN A 36 -36.22 -1.51 -21.95
C GLN A 36 -36.69 -2.96 -22.04
N GLY A 37 -37.60 -3.38 -21.14
CA GLY A 37 -38.25 -4.69 -21.22
C GLY A 37 -39.03 -4.88 -22.53
N ASP A 38 -39.78 -3.87 -22.96
CA ASP A 38 -40.53 -3.88 -24.22
C ASP A 38 -39.57 -4.04 -25.41
N THR A 39 -38.47 -3.31 -25.41
CA THR A 39 -37.43 -3.41 -26.46
C THR A 39 -36.85 -4.84 -26.53
N TYR A 40 -36.58 -5.47 -25.38
CA TYR A 40 -36.13 -6.86 -25.36
C TYR A 40 -37.21 -7.85 -25.83
N ALA A 41 -38.47 -7.64 -25.43
CA ALA A 41 -39.58 -8.48 -25.85
C ALA A 41 -39.83 -8.40 -27.36
N GLU A 42 -39.72 -7.20 -27.95
CA GLU A 42 -39.80 -6.99 -29.41
C GLU A 42 -38.65 -7.68 -30.16
N GLN A 43 -37.47 -7.79 -29.54
CA GLN A 43 -36.33 -8.56 -30.05
C GLN A 43 -36.47 -10.07 -29.83
N GLY A 44 -37.56 -10.52 -29.18
CA GLY A 44 -37.77 -11.91 -28.81
C GLY A 44 -36.91 -12.39 -27.63
N ARG A 45 -36.22 -11.50 -26.91
CA ARG A 45 -35.32 -11.79 -25.78
C ARG A 45 -36.09 -11.82 -24.46
N TYR A 46 -36.95 -12.82 -24.30
CA TYR A 46 -37.95 -12.87 -23.23
C TYR A 46 -37.37 -12.97 -21.81
N GLU A 47 -36.27 -13.70 -21.61
CA GLU A 47 -35.61 -13.80 -20.28
C GLU A 47 -35.10 -12.43 -19.79
N LEU A 48 -34.50 -11.65 -20.68
CA LEU A 48 -34.07 -10.28 -20.36
C LEU A 48 -35.25 -9.33 -20.19
N ALA A 49 -36.29 -9.47 -21.02
CA ALA A 49 -37.51 -8.70 -20.86
C ALA A 49 -38.14 -8.95 -19.48
N MET A 50 -38.23 -10.21 -19.05
CA MET A 50 -38.69 -10.60 -17.72
C MET A 50 -37.86 -9.97 -16.61
N ALA A 51 -36.53 -9.99 -16.71
CA ALA A 51 -35.66 -9.36 -15.72
C ALA A 51 -35.93 -7.84 -15.57
N GLN A 52 -36.14 -7.14 -16.69
CA GLN A 52 -36.52 -5.72 -16.65
C GLN A 52 -37.91 -5.52 -16.04
N TYR A 53 -38.90 -6.31 -16.44
CA TYR A 53 -40.26 -6.19 -15.89
C TYR A 53 -40.32 -6.53 -14.40
N ASP A 54 -39.57 -7.53 -13.93
CA ASP A 54 -39.47 -7.84 -12.50
C ASP A 54 -38.88 -6.67 -11.72
N GLN A 55 -37.78 -6.08 -12.21
CA GLN A 55 -37.21 -4.88 -11.62
C GLN A 55 -38.20 -3.71 -11.60
N ALA A 56 -38.99 -3.52 -12.65
CA ALA A 56 -40.05 -2.50 -12.68
C ALA A 56 -41.17 -2.79 -11.65
N LEU A 57 -41.56 -4.05 -11.49
CA LEU A 57 -42.55 -4.50 -10.51
C LEU A 57 -42.05 -4.33 -9.07
N GLN A 58 -40.75 -4.48 -8.80
CA GLN A 58 -40.18 -4.16 -7.49
C GLN A 58 -40.35 -2.67 -7.15
N LEU A 59 -40.28 -1.77 -8.14
CA LEU A 59 -40.51 -0.33 -7.95
C LEU A 59 -42.00 0.01 -7.80
N LYS A 60 -42.88 -0.64 -8.57
CA LYS A 60 -44.34 -0.47 -8.47
C LYS A 60 -45.06 -1.82 -8.51
N PRO A 61 -45.24 -2.47 -7.35
CA PRO A 61 -45.79 -3.84 -7.30
C PRO A 61 -47.23 -4.01 -7.80
N ARG A 62 -48.01 -2.91 -7.87
CA ARG A 62 -49.44 -2.91 -8.22
C ARG A 62 -49.74 -2.40 -9.63
N ARG A 63 -48.77 -2.46 -10.56
CA ARG A 63 -48.98 -2.03 -11.94
C ARG A 63 -49.36 -3.23 -12.81
N ASP A 64 -50.67 -3.39 -13.02
CA ASP A 64 -51.25 -4.52 -13.75
C ASP A 64 -50.64 -4.67 -15.16
N GLU A 65 -50.48 -3.57 -15.89
CA GLU A 65 -49.85 -3.57 -17.23
C GLU A 65 -48.44 -4.19 -17.25
N THR A 66 -47.60 -3.90 -16.25
CA THR A 66 -46.24 -4.44 -16.18
C THR A 66 -46.26 -5.90 -15.75
N ARG A 67 -47.21 -6.29 -14.90
CA ARG A 67 -47.43 -7.69 -14.54
C ARG A 67 -47.88 -8.50 -15.75
N ASP A 68 -48.78 -7.97 -16.57
CA ASP A 68 -49.24 -8.61 -17.79
C ASP A 68 -48.09 -8.83 -18.78
N LYS A 69 -47.25 -7.81 -18.98
CA LYS A 69 -46.04 -7.91 -19.83
C LYS A 69 -45.05 -8.96 -19.32
N PHE A 70 -44.82 -9.01 -18.01
CA PHE A 70 -44.01 -10.06 -17.37
C PHE A 70 -44.58 -11.46 -17.65
N ASN A 71 -45.88 -11.65 -17.43
CA ASN A 71 -46.55 -12.94 -17.64
C ASN A 71 -46.52 -13.38 -19.12
N GLN A 72 -46.67 -12.44 -20.06
CA GLN A 72 -46.56 -12.72 -21.49
C GLN A 72 -45.15 -13.17 -21.87
N ALA A 73 -44.12 -12.46 -21.40
CA ALA A 73 -42.73 -12.85 -21.62
C ALA A 73 -42.41 -14.21 -20.97
N GLN A 74 -42.93 -14.48 -19.78
CA GLN A 74 -42.79 -15.77 -19.09
C GLN A 74 -43.39 -16.92 -19.89
N LEU A 75 -44.61 -16.76 -20.42
CA LEU A 75 -45.25 -17.79 -21.24
C LEU A 75 -44.48 -18.05 -22.54
N ALA A 76 -43.95 -17.00 -23.16
CA ALA A 76 -43.12 -17.13 -24.35
C ALA A 76 -41.80 -17.87 -24.04
N LEU A 77 -41.13 -17.52 -22.93
CA LEU A 77 -39.93 -18.20 -22.47
C LEU A 77 -40.20 -19.68 -22.14
N GLN A 78 -41.31 -20.00 -21.46
CA GLN A 78 -41.67 -21.38 -21.13
C GLN A 78 -41.88 -22.24 -22.38
N ARG A 79 -42.55 -21.72 -23.41
CA ARG A 79 -42.71 -22.42 -24.69
C ARG A 79 -41.36 -22.68 -25.36
N TRP A 80 -40.49 -21.68 -25.36
CA TRP A 80 -39.15 -21.84 -25.90
C TRP A 80 -38.34 -22.89 -25.13
N LEU A 81 -38.39 -22.89 -23.80
CA LEU A 81 -37.69 -23.90 -22.99
C LEU A 81 -38.19 -25.33 -23.25
N GLN A 82 -39.48 -25.52 -23.57
CA GLN A 82 -39.97 -26.82 -24.02
C GLN A 82 -39.27 -27.25 -25.32
N THR A 83 -39.08 -26.33 -26.27
CA THR A 83 -38.33 -26.62 -27.51
C THR A 83 -36.85 -26.91 -27.25
N ILE A 84 -36.25 -26.25 -26.24
CA ILE A 84 -34.87 -26.55 -25.80
C ILE A 84 -34.79 -27.96 -25.19
N ASN A 85 -35.77 -28.35 -24.38
CA ASN A 85 -35.83 -29.69 -23.80
C ASN A 85 -35.92 -30.76 -24.90
N ASP A 86 -36.83 -30.60 -25.86
CA ASP A 86 -36.97 -31.53 -26.98
C ASP A 86 -35.69 -31.57 -27.85
N ALA A 87 -35.03 -30.41 -28.04
CA ALA A 87 -33.75 -30.34 -28.73
C ALA A 87 -32.61 -31.02 -27.97
N ALA A 88 -32.64 -31.00 -26.63
CA ALA A 88 -31.66 -31.69 -25.79
C ALA A 88 -31.76 -33.22 -25.95
N ASP A 89 -32.99 -33.75 -25.97
CA ASP A 89 -33.26 -35.17 -26.27
C ASP A 89 -32.74 -35.55 -27.67
N VAL A 90 -33.02 -34.73 -28.69
CA VAL A 90 -32.53 -34.97 -30.05
C VAL A 90 -31.00 -34.93 -30.14
N ALA A 91 -30.35 -33.98 -29.46
CA ALA A 91 -28.90 -33.89 -29.40
C ALA A 91 -28.29 -35.14 -28.73
N TYR A 92 -28.91 -35.60 -27.64
CA TYR A 92 -28.50 -36.81 -26.93
C TYR A 92 -28.58 -38.04 -27.85
N ASP A 93 -29.71 -38.25 -28.53
CA ASP A 93 -29.93 -39.38 -29.43
C ASP A 93 -28.98 -39.38 -30.64
N ARG A 94 -28.54 -38.20 -31.07
CA ARG A 94 -27.55 -38.01 -32.14
C ARG A 94 -26.09 -38.13 -31.67
N ASN A 95 -25.86 -38.53 -30.42
CA ASN A 95 -24.54 -38.61 -29.80
C ASN A 95 -23.79 -37.25 -29.77
N GLN A 96 -24.53 -36.14 -29.70
CA GLN A 96 -24.03 -34.78 -29.43
C GLN A 96 -24.15 -34.50 -27.93
N LYS A 97 -23.38 -35.25 -27.15
CA LYS A 97 -23.50 -35.33 -25.69
C LYS A 97 -23.20 -34.00 -25.01
N GLY A 98 -22.21 -33.26 -25.51
CA GLY A 98 -21.84 -31.95 -24.99
C GLY A 98 -22.92 -30.91 -25.25
N ARG A 99 -23.51 -30.90 -26.45
CA ARG A 99 -24.66 -30.03 -26.75
C ARG A 99 -25.87 -30.40 -25.89
N ALA A 100 -26.18 -31.69 -25.77
CA ALA A 100 -27.25 -32.17 -24.90
C ALA A 100 -27.06 -31.71 -23.45
N LEU A 101 -25.84 -31.82 -22.90
CA LEU A 101 -25.51 -31.34 -21.55
C LEU A 101 -25.87 -29.87 -21.36
N VAL A 102 -25.42 -29.00 -22.26
CA VAL A 102 -25.67 -27.55 -22.17
C VAL A 102 -27.16 -27.22 -22.28
N LEU A 103 -27.89 -27.91 -23.17
CA LEU A 103 -29.33 -27.70 -23.34
C LEU A 103 -30.15 -28.18 -22.13
N TYR A 104 -29.85 -29.36 -21.57
CA TYR A 104 -30.47 -29.80 -20.31
C TYR A 104 -30.13 -28.84 -19.17
N GLY A 105 -28.88 -28.37 -19.08
CA GLY A 105 -28.48 -27.34 -18.14
C GLY A 105 -29.32 -26.08 -18.28
N LYS A 106 -29.64 -25.63 -19.51
CA LYS A 106 -30.50 -24.46 -19.74
C LYS A 106 -31.93 -24.69 -19.25
N VAL A 107 -32.50 -25.87 -19.50
CA VAL A 107 -33.85 -26.23 -19.05
C VAL A 107 -33.94 -26.18 -17.52
N LEU A 108 -32.94 -26.75 -16.85
CA LEU A 108 -32.89 -26.83 -15.39
C LEU A 108 -32.57 -25.48 -14.72
N ALA A 109 -31.73 -24.65 -15.34
CA ALA A 109 -31.41 -23.32 -14.86
C ALA A 109 -32.61 -22.36 -14.93
N ALA A 110 -33.61 -22.64 -15.78
CA ALA A 110 -34.72 -21.75 -16.02
C ALA A 110 -35.79 -21.84 -14.92
N GLN A 111 -36.04 -20.70 -14.27
CA GLN A 111 -37.09 -20.59 -13.26
C GLN A 111 -38.48 -20.64 -13.94
N GLY A 112 -39.28 -21.66 -13.61
CA GLY A 112 -40.71 -21.72 -13.98
C GLY A 112 -41.16 -22.91 -14.82
N LEU A 113 -40.27 -23.82 -15.23
CA LEU A 113 -40.68 -25.04 -15.94
C LEU A 113 -41.20 -26.16 -15.01
N GLY A 114 -41.15 -25.96 -13.70
CA GLY A 114 -41.36 -27.03 -12.71
C GLY A 114 -40.15 -27.95 -12.63
N GLU A 115 -40.20 -28.93 -11.72
CA GLU A 115 -39.18 -29.99 -11.67
C GLU A 115 -39.21 -30.80 -12.97
N ASN A 116 -38.05 -31.01 -13.59
CA ASN A 116 -37.90 -31.88 -14.76
C ASN A 116 -36.91 -33.01 -14.41
N PRO A 117 -37.38 -34.11 -13.77
CA PRO A 117 -36.52 -35.19 -13.33
C PRO A 117 -35.75 -35.88 -14.46
N HIS A 118 -36.32 -35.88 -15.68
CA HIS A 118 -35.67 -36.45 -16.86
C HIS A 118 -34.44 -35.63 -17.28
N ALA A 119 -34.60 -34.32 -17.42
CA ALA A 119 -33.49 -33.41 -17.71
C ALA A 119 -32.41 -33.46 -16.62
N GLU A 120 -32.81 -33.51 -15.34
CA GLU A 120 -31.88 -33.61 -14.21
C GLU A 120 -31.04 -34.90 -14.28
N THR A 121 -31.71 -36.05 -14.49
CA THR A 121 -31.03 -37.35 -14.61
C THR A 121 -30.03 -37.32 -15.78
N ARG A 122 -30.46 -36.81 -16.95
CA ARG A 122 -29.60 -36.72 -18.14
C ARG A 122 -28.42 -35.78 -17.93
N PHE A 123 -28.65 -34.63 -17.31
CA PHE A 123 -27.59 -33.68 -17.00
C PHE A 123 -26.54 -34.31 -16.09
N GLN A 124 -26.94 -34.96 -15.00
CA GLN A 124 -26.01 -35.61 -14.06
C GLN A 124 -25.21 -36.74 -14.71
N GLU A 125 -25.86 -37.60 -15.51
CA GLU A 125 -25.20 -38.69 -16.25
C GLU A 125 -24.15 -38.14 -17.23
N LEU A 126 -24.56 -37.17 -18.06
CA LEU A 126 -23.68 -36.57 -19.06
C LEU A 126 -22.54 -35.80 -18.43
N HIS A 127 -22.82 -34.99 -17.41
CA HIS A 127 -21.81 -34.22 -16.71
C HIS A 127 -20.74 -35.14 -16.15
N LYS A 128 -21.13 -36.18 -15.41
CA LYS A 128 -20.18 -37.16 -14.85
C LYS A 128 -19.28 -37.76 -15.93
N VAL A 129 -19.87 -38.34 -16.97
CA VAL A 129 -19.13 -39.04 -18.03
C VAL A 129 -18.23 -38.08 -18.81
N LEU A 130 -18.74 -36.91 -19.19
CA LEU A 130 -17.98 -35.93 -19.98
C LEU A 130 -16.87 -35.29 -19.16
N SER A 131 -17.08 -35.01 -17.88
CA SER A 131 -16.03 -34.52 -16.98
C SER A 131 -14.91 -35.55 -16.80
N GLU A 132 -15.24 -36.82 -16.54
CA GLU A 132 -14.24 -37.90 -16.42
C GLU A 132 -13.41 -38.06 -17.71
N GLN A 133 -14.04 -37.91 -18.89
CA GLN A 133 -13.36 -38.00 -20.19
C GLN A 133 -12.55 -36.76 -20.55
N SER A 134 -12.88 -35.60 -19.96
CA SER A 134 -12.28 -34.32 -20.32
C SER A 134 -11.19 -33.88 -19.36
N LEU A 135 -11.18 -34.36 -18.12
CA LEU A 135 -10.12 -34.05 -17.15
C LEU A 135 -8.85 -34.84 -17.46
N LEU A 136 -7.70 -34.22 -17.16
CA LEU A 136 -6.41 -34.89 -17.24
C LEU A 136 -6.30 -35.90 -16.10
N MET A 137 -6.13 -37.16 -16.44
CA MET A 137 -5.91 -38.23 -15.49
C MET A 137 -4.41 -38.45 -15.31
N VAL A 138 -3.93 -38.37 -14.07
CA VAL A 138 -2.50 -38.42 -13.76
C VAL A 138 -2.21 -39.60 -12.85
N LYS A 139 -1.27 -40.45 -13.28
CA LYS A 139 -0.64 -41.46 -12.45
C LYS A 139 0.79 -41.03 -12.16
N ALA A 140 1.11 -40.79 -10.89
CA ALA A 140 2.46 -40.38 -10.49
C ALA A 140 3.09 -41.41 -9.56
N SER A 141 4.36 -41.74 -9.84
CA SER A 141 5.19 -42.63 -9.03
C SER A 141 6.33 -41.84 -8.39
N TYR A 142 6.45 -41.89 -7.07
CA TYR A 142 7.45 -41.11 -6.33
C TYR A 142 7.75 -41.70 -4.94
N SER A 143 8.87 -41.28 -4.36
CA SER A 143 9.27 -41.65 -3.00
C SER A 143 8.56 -40.78 -1.96
N VAL A 144 7.72 -41.39 -1.10
CA VAL A 144 6.97 -40.68 -0.03
C VAL A 144 7.88 -39.93 0.95
N PRO A 145 9.04 -40.46 1.41
CA PRO A 145 9.95 -39.69 2.26
C PRO A 145 10.39 -38.34 1.65
N VAL A 146 10.56 -38.27 0.32
CA VAL A 146 10.99 -37.07 -0.39
C VAL A 146 9.80 -36.17 -0.71
N PHE A 147 8.77 -36.73 -1.35
CA PHE A 147 7.67 -35.96 -1.94
C PHE A 147 6.43 -35.83 -1.05
N GLY A 148 6.41 -36.49 0.11
CA GLY A 148 5.24 -36.58 0.96
C GLY A 148 4.18 -37.54 0.42
N GLN A 149 3.05 -37.63 1.12
CA GLN A 149 1.89 -38.41 0.68
C GLN A 149 0.96 -37.55 -0.17
N ASN A 150 0.33 -38.16 -1.18
CA ASN A 150 -0.69 -37.55 -2.04
C ASN A 150 -0.23 -36.22 -2.69
N LEU A 151 0.90 -36.23 -3.39
CA LEU A 151 1.50 -35.10 -4.09
C LEU A 151 0.52 -34.37 -5.05
N GLU A 152 -0.42 -35.13 -5.59
CA GLU A 152 -1.50 -34.73 -6.50
C GLU A 152 -2.61 -33.97 -5.78
N THR A 153 -2.72 -34.08 -4.45
CA THR A 153 -3.77 -33.43 -3.67
C THR A 153 -3.64 -31.91 -3.76
N GLY A 154 -4.76 -31.25 -4.00
CA GLY A 154 -4.81 -29.79 -4.18
C GLY A 154 -4.13 -29.31 -5.46
N ILE A 155 -3.85 -30.19 -6.41
CA ILE A 155 -3.70 -29.79 -7.82
C ILE A 155 -5.11 -29.82 -8.41
N ASP A 156 -5.56 -28.66 -8.88
CA ASP A 156 -6.87 -28.54 -9.49
C ASP A 156 -6.88 -29.19 -10.88
N ASP A 157 -8.08 -29.54 -11.35
CA ASP A 157 -8.33 -29.96 -12.73
C ASP A 157 -7.62 -31.25 -13.20
N ILE A 158 -7.25 -32.11 -12.25
CA ILE A 158 -6.79 -33.48 -12.51
C ILE A 158 -7.67 -34.53 -11.83
N ILE A 159 -7.62 -35.75 -12.35
CA ILE A 159 -8.09 -36.96 -11.68
C ILE A 159 -6.86 -37.82 -11.34
N PRO A 160 -6.50 -37.98 -10.05
CA PRO A 160 -5.43 -38.90 -9.67
C PRO A 160 -5.88 -40.35 -9.94
N MET A 161 -5.02 -41.13 -10.60
CA MET A 161 -5.32 -42.52 -10.97
C MET A 161 -4.65 -43.51 -10.01
N PRO A 162 -5.43 -44.41 -9.37
CA PRO A 162 -4.89 -45.56 -8.66
C PRO A 162 -4.69 -46.80 -9.56
N ASP A 163 -5.38 -46.85 -10.71
CA ASP A 163 -5.46 -48.03 -11.60
C ASP A 163 -4.40 -48.03 -12.72
N ASP A 164 -4.39 -49.11 -13.50
CA ASP A 164 -3.43 -49.32 -14.60
C ASP A 164 -3.56 -48.27 -15.71
N TYR A 165 -2.40 -47.81 -16.18
CA TYR A 165 -2.29 -46.84 -17.28
C TYR A 165 -2.63 -47.52 -18.62
N THR A 166 -3.70 -47.05 -19.27
CA THR A 166 -4.19 -47.63 -20.53
C THR A 166 -3.79 -46.83 -21.76
N GLY A 167 -3.14 -45.67 -21.57
CA GLY A 167 -2.68 -44.80 -22.67
C GLY A 167 -3.79 -44.06 -23.39
N LEU A 168 -4.94 -43.83 -22.74
CA LEU A 168 -5.99 -42.98 -23.30
C LEU A 168 -5.49 -41.54 -23.47
N PRO A 169 -6.06 -40.75 -24.41
CA PRO A 169 -5.56 -39.41 -24.74
C PRO A 169 -5.47 -38.44 -23.55
N ASN A 170 -6.35 -38.61 -22.56
CA ASN A 170 -6.42 -37.80 -21.35
C ASN A 170 -5.65 -38.43 -20.16
N GLN A 171 -4.91 -39.52 -20.35
CA GLN A 171 -4.10 -40.15 -19.29
C GLN A 171 -2.63 -39.78 -19.44
N ARG A 172 -1.95 -39.56 -18.31
CA ARG A 172 -0.50 -39.35 -18.22
C ARG A 172 0.11 -40.16 -17.09
N GLU A 173 1.28 -40.71 -17.33
CA GLU A 173 2.08 -41.39 -16.32
C GLU A 173 3.41 -40.66 -16.15
N TYR A 174 3.75 -40.33 -14.90
CA TYR A 174 4.97 -39.65 -14.53
C TYR A 174 5.70 -40.42 -13.44
N SER A 175 7.02 -40.43 -13.50
CA SER A 175 7.88 -40.90 -12.41
C SER A 175 8.80 -39.78 -11.97
N PHE A 176 8.83 -39.52 -10.66
CA PHE A 176 9.61 -38.46 -10.04
C PHE A 176 10.65 -39.03 -9.09
N SER A 177 11.90 -38.62 -9.26
CA SER A 177 12.99 -38.92 -8.34
C SER A 177 13.80 -37.67 -8.03
N LEU A 178 14.43 -37.65 -6.85
CA LEU A 178 15.36 -36.61 -6.43
C LEU A 178 16.74 -37.28 -6.28
N GLU A 179 17.74 -36.70 -6.93
CA GLU A 179 19.15 -37.02 -6.68
C GLU A 179 19.78 -35.86 -5.92
N GLU A 180 20.43 -36.17 -4.81
CA GLU A 180 21.14 -35.21 -3.94
C GLU A 180 22.64 -35.35 -4.22
N PHE A 181 23.35 -34.23 -4.40
CA PHE A 181 24.76 -34.27 -4.82
C PHE A 181 25.69 -33.58 -3.83
N ASP A 182 25.69 -32.24 -3.87
CA ASP A 182 26.79 -31.43 -3.35
C ASP A 182 26.31 -30.52 -2.21
N GLU A 183 26.99 -30.66 -1.08
CA GLU A 183 26.97 -29.69 0.01
C GLU A 183 28.17 -28.77 -0.13
N GLU A 184 27.92 -27.48 -0.27
CA GLU A 184 28.95 -26.44 -0.44
C GLU A 184 28.79 -25.40 0.66
N ILE A 185 29.83 -25.22 1.47
CA ILE A 185 29.90 -24.16 2.48
C ILE A 185 30.87 -23.11 1.97
N VAL A 186 30.37 -21.89 1.77
CA VAL A 186 31.19 -20.75 1.39
C VAL A 186 31.22 -19.77 2.55
N GLU A 187 32.42 -19.45 3.01
CA GLU A 187 32.64 -18.44 4.05
C GLU A 187 33.49 -17.30 3.51
N TRP A 188 33.15 -16.07 3.92
CA TRP A 188 33.97 -14.90 3.65
C TRP A 188 33.90 -13.91 4.81
N ASP A 189 35.04 -13.28 5.08
CA ASP A 189 35.17 -12.31 6.15
C ASP A 189 34.99 -10.88 5.64
N GLU A 190 34.30 -10.06 6.42
CA GLU A 190 34.20 -8.62 6.24
C GLU A 190 34.78 -7.90 7.45
N GLU A 191 35.68 -6.95 7.24
CA GLU A 191 36.28 -6.15 8.31
C GLU A 191 35.36 -5.00 8.71
N TYR A 192 35.05 -4.93 9.99
CA TYR A 192 34.31 -3.83 10.62
C TYR A 192 35.23 -3.06 11.56
N VAL A 193 35.06 -1.73 11.62
CA VAL A 193 35.87 -0.85 12.48
C VAL A 193 34.94 -0.05 13.38
N GLY A 194 35.12 -0.20 14.68
CA GLY A 194 34.46 0.61 15.71
C GLY A 194 35.46 1.48 16.47
N GLU A 195 34.96 2.48 17.19
CA GLU A 195 35.77 3.28 18.10
C GLU A 195 35.46 2.92 19.55
N TYR A 196 36.49 2.85 20.39
CA TYR A 196 36.35 2.68 21.82
C TYR A 196 37.19 3.70 22.59
N ILE A 197 36.82 3.94 23.84
CA ILE A 197 37.57 4.80 24.74
C ILE A 197 38.82 4.03 25.19
N SER A 198 39.98 4.38 24.63
CA SER A 198 41.27 3.74 24.95
C SER A 198 41.96 4.38 26.15
N GLY A 199 41.48 5.55 26.57
CA GLY A 199 41.91 6.23 27.78
C GLY A 199 41.26 7.61 27.86
N SER A 200 41.69 8.40 28.82
CA SER A 200 41.31 9.81 28.90
C SER A 200 42.56 10.64 29.16
N GLN A 201 42.61 11.83 28.59
CA GLN A 201 43.69 12.79 28.84
C GLN A 201 43.17 14.03 29.55
N ILE A 202 44.02 14.58 30.41
CA ILE A 202 43.79 15.86 31.04
C ILE A 202 44.33 16.93 30.10
N VAL A 203 43.44 17.74 29.53
CA VAL A 203 43.80 18.88 28.71
C VAL A 203 43.45 20.18 29.41
N GLU A 204 44.14 21.26 29.04
CA GLU A 204 43.75 22.60 29.48
C GLU A 204 42.32 22.88 29.05
N ASN A 205 41.52 23.43 29.96
CA ASN A 205 40.14 23.73 29.66
C ASN A 205 40.08 24.96 28.72
N PRO A 206 39.63 24.81 27.46
CA PRO A 206 39.63 25.92 26.50
C PRO A 206 38.72 27.08 26.94
N GLU A 207 37.75 26.83 27.83
CA GLU A 207 36.91 27.88 28.41
C GLU A 207 37.70 28.88 29.26
N ILE A 208 38.85 28.48 29.84
CA ILE A 208 39.70 29.38 30.62
C ILE A 208 40.24 30.51 29.74
N ASP A 209 40.80 30.19 28.57
CA ASP A 209 41.32 31.20 27.64
C ASP A 209 40.18 32.09 27.11
N ASN A 210 39.03 31.49 26.77
CA ASN A 210 37.84 32.22 26.34
C ASN A 210 37.39 33.24 27.41
N LEU A 211 37.34 32.84 28.67
CA LEU A 211 36.92 33.70 29.79
C LEU A 211 37.97 34.78 30.10
N GLN A 212 39.26 34.46 30.06
CA GLN A 212 40.35 35.44 30.22
C GLN A 212 40.31 36.52 29.12
N ASN A 213 40.15 36.11 27.87
CA ASN A 213 40.02 37.02 26.73
C ASN A 213 38.78 37.92 26.86
N ARG A 214 37.66 37.36 27.36
CA ARG A 214 36.44 38.13 27.65
C ARG A 214 36.65 39.16 28.76
N ILE A 215 37.32 38.79 29.86
CA ILE A 215 37.68 39.70 30.96
C ILE A 215 38.57 40.84 30.44
N HIS A 216 39.57 40.53 29.60
CA HIS A 216 40.44 41.55 29.02
C HIS A 216 39.66 42.56 28.18
N ARG A 217 38.71 42.08 27.36
CA ARG A 217 37.82 42.93 26.55
C ARG A 217 36.96 43.86 27.42
N ILE A 218 36.29 43.32 28.44
CA ILE A 218 35.45 44.10 29.35
C ILE A 218 36.28 45.17 30.09
N ASN A 219 37.47 44.81 30.57
CA ASN A 219 38.38 45.77 31.23
C ASN A 219 38.78 46.93 30.31
N ARG A 220 39.00 46.65 29.01
CA ARG A 220 39.30 47.68 28.01
C ARG A 220 38.11 48.62 27.80
N GLU A 221 36.90 48.08 27.68
CA GLU A 221 35.67 48.85 27.56
C GLU A 221 35.46 49.76 28.78
N ILE A 222 35.59 49.23 30.00
CA ILE A 222 35.50 50.01 31.25
C ILE A 222 36.53 51.15 31.25
N LYS A 223 37.77 50.89 30.82
CA LYS A 223 38.83 51.90 30.76
C LYS A 223 38.48 53.03 29.79
N GLU A 224 37.90 52.71 28.64
CA GLU A 224 37.43 53.70 27.65
C GLU A 224 36.26 54.52 28.19
N LEU A 225 35.26 53.87 28.79
CA LEU A 225 34.13 54.54 29.42
C LEU A 225 34.59 55.46 30.57
N ARG A 226 35.59 55.06 31.37
CA ARG A 226 36.17 55.92 32.43
C ARG A 226 36.85 57.18 31.85
N ARG A 227 37.45 57.11 30.65
CA ARG A 227 38.00 58.28 29.95
C ARG A 227 36.87 59.21 29.48
N ASP A 228 35.82 58.63 28.91
CA ASP A 228 34.65 59.39 28.47
C ASP A 228 33.92 60.06 29.64
N ARG A 229 33.79 59.38 30.78
CA ARG A 229 33.27 59.96 32.03
C ARG A 229 34.05 61.21 32.44
N LYS A 230 35.40 61.15 32.40
CA LYS A 230 36.27 62.30 32.70
C LYS A 230 36.06 63.44 31.69
N LYS A 231 35.97 63.11 30.40
CA LYS A 231 35.70 64.07 29.31
C LYS A 231 34.36 64.77 29.49
N TYR A 232 33.29 64.04 29.79
CA TYR A 232 31.97 64.65 30.02
C TYR A 232 31.91 65.47 31.31
N LYS A 233 32.58 65.04 32.38
CA LYS A 233 32.72 65.85 33.61
C LYS A 233 33.41 67.19 33.34
N HIS A 234 34.46 67.20 32.50
CA HIS A 234 35.13 68.44 32.10
C HIS A 234 34.20 69.35 31.29
N ARG A 235 33.49 68.79 30.29
CA ARG A 235 32.51 69.56 29.48
C ARG A 235 31.38 70.16 30.30
N ILE A 236 30.91 69.44 31.33
CA ILE A 236 29.91 69.97 32.28
C ILE A 236 30.48 71.19 33.01
N LYS A 237 31.69 71.08 33.56
CA LYS A 237 32.37 72.18 34.25
C LYS A 237 32.56 73.39 33.33
N ASP A 238 32.97 73.17 32.08
CA ASP A 238 33.15 74.26 31.11
C ASP A 238 31.83 74.96 30.77
N ALA A 239 30.75 74.18 30.61
CA ALA A 239 29.42 74.73 30.34
C ALA A 239 28.85 75.48 31.55
N GLU A 240 29.02 74.94 32.77
CA GLU A 240 28.63 75.60 34.03
C GLU A 240 29.38 76.92 34.23
N HIS A 241 30.70 76.93 33.97
CA HIS A 241 31.50 78.15 34.04
C HIS A 241 31.02 79.21 33.04
N LYS A 242 30.74 78.83 31.79
CA LYS A 242 30.19 79.76 30.77
C LYS A 242 28.82 80.31 31.17
N ILE A 243 27.93 79.46 31.69
CA ILE A 243 26.61 79.88 32.18
C ILE A 243 26.79 80.89 33.32
N ALA A 244 27.64 80.60 34.30
CA ALA A 244 27.89 81.47 35.44
C ALA A 244 28.51 82.82 35.04
N GLN A 245 29.40 82.84 34.04
CA GLN A 245 29.94 84.09 33.48
C GLN A 245 28.82 84.95 32.87
N ILE A 246 28.03 84.37 31.95
CA ILE A 246 26.93 85.10 31.27
C ILE A 246 25.86 85.58 32.26
N GLU A 247 25.54 84.78 33.30
CA GLU A 247 24.56 85.16 34.32
C GLU A 247 25.08 86.25 35.28
N LYS A 248 26.40 86.32 35.51
CA LYS A 248 27.02 87.38 36.32
C LYS A 248 27.01 88.72 35.59
N ASP A 249 27.39 88.74 34.31
CA ASP A 249 27.44 89.95 33.49
C ASP A 249 26.06 90.64 33.35
N ARG A 250 24.97 89.87 33.53
CA ARG A 250 23.58 90.36 33.53
C ARG A 250 23.13 91.17 34.74
N ASN A 251 23.74 90.97 35.91
CA ASN A 251 23.19 91.48 37.17
C ASN A 251 23.53 92.97 37.44
N ASP A 252 24.31 93.59 36.55
CA ASP A 252 24.87 94.94 36.72
C ASP A 252 24.10 96.06 35.97
N ASN A 253 22.97 95.79 35.30
CA ASN A 253 22.27 96.81 34.49
C ASN A 253 20.73 96.85 34.71
N PRO A 254 20.18 97.74 35.57
CA PRO A 254 18.74 97.80 35.85
C PRO A 254 17.99 98.99 35.20
N GLY A 255 18.54 99.65 34.17
CA GLY A 255 17.91 100.79 33.49
C GLY A 255 17.19 100.45 32.16
N PRO A 256 16.36 101.36 31.59
CA PRO A 256 15.69 101.14 30.31
C PRO A 256 16.70 101.01 29.15
N LEU A 257 16.67 99.87 28.46
CA LEU A 257 17.67 99.45 27.46
C LEU A 257 17.62 100.27 26.15
N THR A 258 18.80 100.61 25.62
CA THR A 258 19.00 101.15 24.27
C THR A 258 18.97 100.06 23.19
N GLU A 259 18.85 100.43 21.91
CA GLU A 259 18.72 99.49 20.78
C GLU A 259 19.98 98.63 20.55
N GLU A 260 21.17 99.11 20.93
CA GLU A 260 22.43 98.35 20.91
C GLU A 260 22.51 97.32 22.05
N GLU A 261 22.13 97.71 23.27
CA GLU A 261 22.06 96.80 24.43
C GLU A 261 21.04 95.67 24.21
N TYR A 262 19.95 95.93 23.48
CA TYR A 262 19.00 94.87 23.11
C TYR A 262 19.60 93.82 22.16
N LYS A 263 20.49 94.22 21.23
CA LYS A 263 21.18 93.29 20.32
C LYS A 263 22.20 92.43 21.07
N GLU A 264 22.94 92.99 22.02
CA GLU A 264 23.86 92.23 22.88
C GLU A 264 23.11 91.25 23.78
N LEU A 265 22.06 91.68 24.45
CA LEU A 265 21.22 90.81 25.28
C LEU A 265 20.63 89.63 24.47
N LYS A 266 20.27 89.85 23.20
CA LYS A 266 19.79 88.79 22.30
C LYS A 266 20.90 87.79 21.95
N LYS A 267 22.14 88.26 21.76
CA LYS A 267 23.32 87.42 21.52
C LYS A 267 23.67 86.59 22.75
N GLU A 268 23.70 87.20 23.93
CA GLU A 268 23.92 86.51 25.21
C GLU A 268 22.84 85.46 25.48
N ASN A 269 21.56 85.78 25.23
CA ASN A 269 20.47 84.80 25.35
C ASN A 269 20.70 83.56 24.47
N LYS A 270 21.21 83.76 23.26
CA LYS A 270 21.55 82.68 22.33
C LYS A 270 22.73 81.85 22.86
N GLU A 271 23.77 82.49 23.37
CA GLU A 271 24.94 81.83 23.95
C GLU A 271 24.60 81.07 25.25
N LEU A 272 23.80 81.67 26.13
CA LEU A 272 23.26 81.04 27.34
C LEU A 272 22.42 79.80 27.01
N LYS A 273 21.53 79.90 26.01
CA LYS A 273 20.75 78.76 25.53
C LYS A 273 21.66 77.63 25.02
N GLN A 274 22.66 77.96 24.21
CA GLN A 274 23.63 76.99 23.71
C GLN A 274 24.44 76.34 24.84
N ALA A 275 24.87 77.11 25.84
CA ALA A 275 25.60 76.59 27.00
C ALA A 275 24.71 75.67 27.87
N LYS A 276 23.43 76.04 28.10
CA LYS A 276 22.44 75.21 28.80
C LYS A 276 22.14 73.92 28.04
N GLU A 277 22.04 73.96 26.71
CA GLU A 277 21.90 72.75 25.88
C GLU A 277 23.16 71.86 25.93
N GLN A 278 24.35 72.44 25.89
CA GLN A 278 25.61 71.71 26.03
C GLN A 278 25.71 71.03 27.40
N LEU A 279 25.34 71.74 28.47
CA LEU A 279 25.27 71.21 29.83
C LEU A 279 24.30 70.03 29.92
N TYR A 280 23.07 70.19 29.42
CA TYR A 280 22.06 69.13 29.41
C TYR A 280 22.54 67.89 28.66
N ARG A 281 23.11 68.06 27.46
CA ARG A 281 23.67 66.95 26.66
C ARG A 281 24.85 66.29 27.36
N ALA A 282 25.74 67.06 27.97
CA ALA A 282 26.90 66.52 28.68
C ALA A 282 26.50 65.75 29.94
N ARG A 283 25.50 66.24 30.71
CA ARG A 283 24.91 65.51 31.85
C ARG A 283 24.21 64.23 31.42
N GLY A 284 23.41 64.27 30.34
CA GLY A 284 22.76 63.09 29.80
C GLY A 284 23.76 62.02 29.33
N LYS A 285 24.84 62.43 28.66
CA LYS A 285 25.92 61.52 28.27
C LYS A 285 26.70 60.99 29.47
N LEU A 286 27.00 61.85 30.45
CA LEU A 286 27.69 61.43 31.68
C LEU A 286 26.87 60.36 32.41
N ARG A 287 25.56 60.56 32.57
CA ARG A 287 24.68 59.57 33.22
C ARG A 287 24.73 58.23 32.50
N LYS A 288 24.50 58.21 31.18
CA LYS A 288 24.58 56.97 30.38
C LYS A 288 25.94 56.28 30.50
N THR A 289 27.03 57.04 30.44
CA THR A 289 28.38 56.48 30.59
C THR A 289 28.61 55.92 31.99
N VAL A 290 28.00 56.47 33.04
CA VAL A 290 28.07 55.90 34.40
C VAL A 290 27.27 54.61 34.46
N ASP A 291 26.04 54.60 33.96
CA ASP A 291 25.19 53.40 33.92
C ASP A 291 25.89 52.27 33.13
N GLU A 292 26.50 52.58 31.97
CA GLU A 292 27.28 51.63 31.16
C GLU A 292 28.53 51.10 31.87
N ILE A 293 29.17 51.92 32.72
CA ILE A 293 30.31 51.45 33.54
C ILE A 293 29.82 50.45 34.57
N GLU A 294 28.72 50.74 35.27
CA GLU A 294 28.14 49.84 36.28
C GLU A 294 27.76 48.50 35.65
N ASP A 295 27.08 48.51 34.50
CA ASP A 295 26.72 47.30 33.75
C ASP A 295 27.95 46.46 33.36
N GLN A 296 29.03 47.12 32.91
CA GLN A 296 30.25 46.42 32.52
C GLN A 296 31.05 45.91 33.71
N GLU A 297 31.06 46.63 34.83
CA GLU A 297 31.65 46.17 36.09
C GLU A 297 30.91 44.94 36.65
N ASP A 298 29.58 44.91 36.54
CA ASP A 298 28.78 43.72 36.88
C ASP A 298 29.09 42.52 35.96
N ARG A 299 29.20 42.74 34.65
CA ARG A 299 29.61 41.70 33.69
C ARG A 299 31.01 41.19 33.97
N LEU A 300 31.93 42.09 34.31
CA LEU A 300 33.29 41.74 34.71
C LEU A 300 33.25 40.83 35.94
N TYR A 301 32.54 41.25 36.99
CA TYR A 301 32.42 40.47 38.22
C TYR A 301 31.88 39.05 37.96
N ARG A 302 30.80 38.92 37.17
CA ARG A 302 30.23 37.60 36.84
C ARG A 302 31.18 36.74 36.00
N THR A 303 31.87 37.33 35.04
CA THR A 303 32.81 36.60 34.17
C THR A 303 34.04 36.15 34.95
N THR A 304 34.57 37.00 35.84
CA THR A 304 35.68 36.66 36.74
C THR A 304 35.29 35.59 37.74
N ARG A 305 34.07 35.64 38.29
CA ARG A 305 33.54 34.58 39.14
C ARG A 305 33.43 33.26 38.40
N HIS A 306 32.89 33.27 37.18
CA HIS A 306 32.78 32.07 36.35
C HIS A 306 34.17 31.47 36.09
N LEU A 307 35.16 32.30 35.70
CA LEU A 307 36.55 31.85 35.52
C LEU A 307 37.13 31.19 36.77
N ALA A 308 36.83 31.71 37.96
CA ALA A 308 37.33 31.15 39.22
C ALA A 308 36.67 29.81 39.59
N GLU A 309 35.43 29.59 39.16
CA GLU A 309 34.67 28.36 39.38
C GLU A 309 34.93 27.32 38.26
N THR A 310 35.40 27.75 37.09
CA THR A 310 35.77 26.87 35.98
C THR A 310 37.05 26.10 36.30
N PRO A 311 37.05 24.75 36.23
CA PRO A 311 38.26 23.96 36.46
C PRO A 311 39.31 24.25 35.38
N ALA A 312 40.58 24.34 35.79
CA ALA A 312 41.70 24.67 34.90
C ALA A 312 41.95 23.61 33.82
N THR A 313 41.58 22.35 34.10
CA THR A 313 41.71 21.23 33.20
C THR A 313 40.41 20.44 33.11
N ILE A 314 40.20 19.78 31.99
CA ILE A 314 39.09 18.85 31.77
C ILE A 314 39.65 17.51 31.31
N THR A 315 38.95 16.45 31.69
CA THR A 315 39.23 15.10 31.20
C THR A 315 38.47 14.91 29.89
N VAL A 316 39.19 14.57 28.83
CA VAL A 316 38.62 14.28 27.51
C VAL A 316 38.97 12.85 27.14
N ASP A 317 37.97 12.11 26.69
CA ASP A 317 38.14 10.73 26.24
C ASP A 317 38.96 10.66 24.95
N ILE A 318 39.89 9.70 24.91
CA ILE A 318 40.67 9.37 23.73
C ILE A 318 40.01 8.16 23.08
N TYR A 319 39.59 8.33 21.84
CA TYR A 319 39.05 7.26 21.03
C TYR A 319 40.17 6.59 20.23
N SER A 320 40.14 5.27 20.14
CA SER A 320 41.02 4.52 19.26
C SER A 320 40.21 3.52 18.43
N PRO A 321 40.62 3.25 17.18
CA PRO A 321 39.92 2.30 16.34
C PRO A 321 40.21 0.88 16.85
N HIS A 322 39.18 0.04 16.84
CA HIS A 322 39.26 -1.40 17.05
C HIS A 322 38.59 -2.08 15.85
N SER A 323 39.35 -2.88 15.11
CA SER A 323 38.80 -3.67 14.02
C SER A 323 38.48 -5.08 14.48
N TYR A 324 37.41 -5.62 13.90
CA TYR A 324 36.98 -7.00 14.09
C TYR A 324 36.41 -7.52 12.77
N PHE A 325 36.40 -8.83 12.62
CA PHE A 325 35.84 -9.47 11.43
C PHE A 325 34.47 -10.04 11.75
N VAL A 326 33.55 -9.90 10.79
CA VAL A 326 32.30 -10.65 10.74
C VAL A 326 32.46 -11.69 9.65
N THR A 327 32.27 -12.96 10.00
CA THR A 327 32.31 -14.05 9.03
C THR A 327 30.90 -14.32 8.55
N HIS A 328 30.70 -14.25 7.23
CA HIS A 328 29.46 -14.63 6.58
C HIS A 328 29.57 -16.06 6.09
N SER A 329 28.56 -16.89 6.36
CA SER A 329 28.51 -18.30 5.96
C SER A 329 27.29 -18.54 5.07
N ALA A 330 27.49 -19.24 3.96
CA ALA A 330 26.43 -19.72 3.08
C ALA A 330 26.55 -21.22 2.90
N TYR A 331 25.63 -21.98 3.50
CA TYR A 331 25.53 -23.42 3.34
C TYR A 331 24.55 -23.72 2.22
N THR A 332 25.05 -24.31 1.13
CA THR A 332 24.31 -24.61 -0.08
C THR A 332 24.17 -26.11 -0.24
N LEU A 333 22.95 -26.60 -0.48
CA LEU A 333 22.70 -27.98 -0.87
C LEU A 333 22.07 -28.00 -2.27
N LYS A 334 22.72 -28.75 -3.17
CA LYS A 334 22.30 -28.92 -4.57
C LYS A 334 21.70 -30.31 -4.79
N GLY A 335 20.64 -30.34 -5.59
CA GLY A 335 19.99 -31.57 -6.03
C GLY A 335 19.40 -31.43 -7.42
N GLU A 336 18.91 -32.53 -7.99
CA GLU A 336 18.18 -32.52 -9.26
C GLU A 336 16.92 -33.38 -9.16
N VAL A 337 15.81 -32.81 -9.60
CA VAL A 337 14.56 -33.57 -9.79
C VAL A 337 14.57 -34.14 -11.20
N ARG A 338 14.46 -35.46 -11.31
CA ARG A 338 14.23 -36.14 -12.58
C ARG A 338 12.74 -36.42 -12.74
N ILE A 339 12.18 -35.95 -13.84
CA ILE A 339 10.79 -36.17 -14.24
C ILE A 339 10.80 -37.05 -15.48
N THR A 340 10.40 -38.30 -15.32
CA THR A 340 10.32 -39.25 -16.44
C THR A 340 8.89 -39.32 -16.96
N THR A 341 8.75 -39.08 -18.26
CA THR A 341 7.50 -39.08 -19.02
C THR A 341 7.58 -40.13 -20.14
N ALA A 342 6.46 -40.38 -20.84
CA ALA A 342 6.48 -41.23 -22.04
C ALA A 342 7.40 -40.68 -23.16
N SER A 343 7.62 -39.37 -23.22
CA SER A 343 8.46 -38.70 -24.23
C SER A 343 9.95 -38.62 -23.86
N GLY A 344 10.32 -38.92 -22.62
CA GLY A 344 11.70 -38.83 -22.13
C GLY A 344 11.80 -38.30 -20.70
N THR A 345 13.04 -38.04 -20.26
CA THR A 345 13.35 -37.56 -18.91
C THR A 345 13.77 -36.10 -18.95
N LEU A 346 13.08 -35.26 -18.17
CA LEU A 346 13.45 -33.88 -17.88
C LEU A 346 14.22 -33.85 -16.55
N VAL A 347 15.31 -33.08 -16.51
CA VAL A 347 16.14 -32.91 -15.31
C VAL A 347 16.07 -31.44 -14.90
N LEU A 348 15.68 -31.18 -13.66
CA LEU A 348 15.52 -29.84 -13.10
C LEU A 348 16.45 -29.66 -11.91
N PRO A 349 17.48 -28.79 -12.00
CA PRO A 349 18.36 -28.52 -10.89
C PRO A 349 17.63 -27.75 -9.78
N LEU A 350 18.00 -28.06 -8.54
CA LEU A 350 17.54 -27.43 -7.32
C LEU A 350 18.74 -26.95 -6.52
N GLU A 351 18.56 -25.82 -5.85
CA GLU A 351 19.54 -25.25 -4.94
C GLU A 351 18.79 -24.66 -3.75
N VAL A 352 19.23 -25.00 -2.54
CA VAL A 352 18.76 -24.40 -1.30
C VAL A 352 19.97 -23.84 -0.57
N VAL A 353 19.86 -22.60 -0.10
CA VAL A 353 20.95 -21.88 0.54
C VAL A 353 20.48 -21.34 1.88
N ASP A 354 21.16 -21.74 2.95
CA ASP A 354 21.08 -21.14 4.28
C ASP A 354 22.20 -20.13 4.44
N LYS A 355 21.89 -18.96 5.00
CA LYS A 355 22.86 -17.88 5.18
C LYS A 355 22.83 -17.38 6.60
N ASP A 356 24.00 -17.27 7.20
CA ASP A 356 24.17 -16.71 8.53
C ASP A 356 25.44 -15.86 8.62
N SER A 357 25.57 -15.06 9.68
CA SER A 357 26.74 -14.23 9.93
C SER A 357 27.08 -14.26 11.40
N TYR A 358 28.35 -14.32 11.73
CA TYR A 358 28.79 -14.50 13.11
C TYR A 358 30.06 -13.73 13.41
N HIS A 359 30.23 -13.38 14.67
CA HIS A 359 31.45 -12.78 15.19
C HIS A 359 31.63 -13.10 16.68
N ASP A 360 32.89 -13.21 17.11
CA ASP A 360 33.20 -13.29 18.53
C ASP A 360 32.79 -12.00 19.27
N ALA A 361 32.62 -12.10 20.58
CA ALA A 361 32.34 -10.93 21.41
C ALA A 361 33.44 -9.87 21.22
N GLN A 362 33.04 -8.59 21.17
CA GLN A 362 33.95 -7.45 21.08
C GLN A 362 33.83 -6.60 22.36
N PRO A 363 34.52 -6.96 23.45
CA PRO A 363 34.38 -6.26 24.74
C PRO A 363 34.72 -4.77 24.67
N LEU A 364 35.69 -4.38 23.82
CA LEU A 364 36.07 -2.97 23.63
C LEU A 364 34.94 -2.14 23.02
N LEU A 365 34.09 -2.76 22.20
CA LEU A 365 32.94 -2.12 21.57
C LEU A 365 31.63 -2.37 22.35
N ASN A 366 31.69 -3.09 23.47
CA ASN A 366 30.52 -3.56 24.22
C ASN A 366 29.51 -4.30 23.31
N LEU A 367 30.02 -5.13 22.40
CA LEU A 367 29.22 -6.02 21.56
C LEU A 367 29.34 -7.45 22.07
N ASP A 368 28.20 -8.08 22.32
CA ASP A 368 28.12 -9.50 22.66
C ASP A 368 28.53 -10.37 21.46
N ALA A 369 28.85 -11.64 21.71
CA ALA A 369 29.11 -12.59 20.62
C ALA A 369 27.83 -12.85 19.83
N ASP A 370 27.96 -12.93 18.51
CA ASP A 370 26.92 -13.43 17.62
C ASP A 370 27.38 -14.80 17.11
N PRO A 371 26.97 -15.91 17.75
CA PRO A 371 27.45 -17.24 17.38
C PRO A 371 26.74 -17.75 16.14
N LEU A 372 27.47 -18.46 15.28
CA LEU A 372 26.93 -19.13 14.09
C LEU A 372 25.81 -20.12 14.46
N ILE A 373 24.63 -19.93 13.89
CA ILE A 373 23.46 -20.79 14.02
C ILE A 373 23.22 -21.49 12.69
N HIS A 374 23.95 -22.59 12.46
CA HIS A 374 23.68 -23.44 11.32
C HIS A 374 22.30 -24.08 11.41
N ILE A 375 21.53 -24.06 10.32
CA ILE A 375 20.46 -25.05 10.18
C ILE A 375 21.06 -26.45 10.13
N SER A 376 20.42 -27.41 10.79
CA SER A 376 20.90 -28.79 10.74
C SER A 376 20.87 -29.34 9.31
N PRO A 377 21.78 -30.24 8.91
CA PRO A 377 21.72 -30.91 7.60
C PRO A 377 20.35 -31.56 7.32
N LYS A 378 19.68 -32.02 8.38
CA LYS A 378 18.31 -32.55 8.32
C LYS A 378 17.28 -31.49 7.92
N ALA A 379 17.42 -30.27 8.43
CA ALA A 379 16.53 -29.15 8.11
C ALA A 379 16.73 -28.69 6.67
N LEU A 380 17.98 -28.54 6.22
CA LEU A 380 18.27 -28.19 4.84
C LEU A 380 17.82 -29.26 3.84
N ASN A 381 18.01 -30.54 4.15
CA ASN A 381 17.44 -31.62 3.35
C ASN A 381 15.91 -31.56 3.29
N ALA A 382 15.23 -31.21 4.40
CA ALA A 382 13.79 -31.03 4.40
C ALA A 382 13.35 -29.85 3.51
N GLU A 383 14.13 -28.77 3.45
CA GLU A 383 13.90 -27.66 2.53
C GLU A 383 14.12 -28.05 1.06
N LEU A 384 15.17 -28.82 0.76
CA LEU A 384 15.38 -29.37 -0.58
C LEU A 384 14.22 -30.27 -1.00
N HIS A 385 13.73 -31.13 -0.11
CA HIS A 385 12.57 -31.98 -0.35
C HIS A 385 11.29 -31.16 -0.57
N ALA A 386 11.10 -30.07 0.17
CA ALA A 386 9.99 -29.15 -0.03
C ALA A 386 10.09 -28.43 -1.39
N SER A 387 11.29 -28.03 -1.79
CA SER A 387 11.57 -27.45 -3.11
C SER A 387 11.27 -28.44 -4.24
N ALA A 388 11.71 -29.70 -4.10
CA ALA A 388 11.42 -30.78 -5.05
C ALA A 388 9.90 -31.02 -5.21
N ARG A 389 9.16 -31.05 -4.10
CA ARG A 389 7.68 -31.15 -4.13
C ARG A 389 7.06 -29.98 -4.88
N ALA A 390 7.51 -28.76 -4.62
CA ALA A 390 6.98 -27.57 -5.27
C ALA A 390 7.21 -27.61 -6.79
N VAL A 391 8.40 -27.99 -7.22
CA VAL A 391 8.76 -28.12 -8.64
C VAL A 391 7.91 -29.18 -9.34
N VAL A 392 7.75 -30.37 -8.75
CA VAL A 392 6.91 -31.42 -9.34
C VAL A 392 5.44 -31.02 -9.41
N ARG A 393 4.91 -30.36 -8.38
CA ARG A 393 3.52 -29.87 -8.41
C ARG A 393 3.31 -28.81 -9.48
N ASN A 394 4.30 -27.93 -9.70
CA ASN A 394 4.25 -26.94 -10.78
C ASN A 394 4.30 -27.61 -12.15
N PHE A 395 5.17 -28.60 -12.34
CA PHE A 395 5.22 -29.38 -13.57
C PHE A 395 3.85 -30.00 -13.92
N ILE A 396 3.17 -30.64 -12.97
CA ILE A 396 1.84 -31.22 -13.21
C ILE A 396 0.81 -30.12 -13.55
N ARG A 397 0.87 -28.94 -12.91
CA ARG A 397 -0.01 -27.81 -13.25
C ARG A 397 0.24 -27.32 -14.68
N ASP A 398 1.49 -27.22 -15.09
CA ASP A 398 1.85 -26.79 -16.45
C ASP A 398 1.35 -27.81 -17.49
N GLU A 399 1.45 -29.11 -17.20
CA GLU A 399 0.88 -30.18 -18.03
C GLU A 399 -0.64 -30.08 -18.16
N VAL A 400 -1.36 -29.72 -17.09
CA VAL A 400 -2.80 -29.44 -17.16
C VAL A 400 -3.10 -28.29 -18.09
N GLN A 401 -2.35 -27.19 -17.99
CA GLN A 401 -2.54 -26.02 -18.86
C GLN A 401 -2.25 -26.36 -20.32
N GLU A 402 -1.17 -27.09 -20.59
CA GLU A 402 -0.83 -27.54 -21.93
C GLU A 402 -1.92 -28.47 -22.50
N TYR A 403 -2.40 -29.44 -21.70
CA TYR A 403 -3.48 -30.33 -22.09
C TYR A 403 -4.75 -29.55 -22.47
N ARG A 404 -5.15 -28.58 -21.63
CA ARG A 404 -6.30 -27.69 -21.90
C ARG A 404 -6.11 -26.87 -23.18
N ALA A 405 -4.91 -26.32 -23.40
CA ALA A 405 -4.58 -25.58 -24.61
C ALA A 405 -4.67 -26.46 -25.88
N ASN A 406 -4.24 -27.72 -25.77
CA ASN A 406 -4.34 -28.70 -26.83
C ASN A 406 -5.80 -29.08 -27.15
N LEU A 407 -6.67 -29.22 -26.14
CA LEU A 407 -8.11 -29.40 -26.34
C LEU A 407 -8.74 -28.23 -27.08
N LEU A 408 -8.44 -26.99 -26.67
CA LEU A 408 -8.95 -25.79 -27.35
C LEU A 408 -8.46 -25.72 -28.81
N THR A 409 -7.18 -26.01 -29.05
CA THR A 409 -6.62 -26.06 -30.40
C THR A 409 -7.29 -27.14 -31.26
N SER A 410 -7.56 -28.32 -30.67
CA SER A 410 -8.30 -29.40 -31.32
C SER A 410 -9.73 -28.97 -31.68
N ALA A 411 -10.41 -28.22 -30.81
CA ALA A 411 -11.72 -27.67 -31.06
C ALA A 411 -11.70 -26.66 -32.21
N GLN A 412 -10.75 -25.72 -32.21
CA GLN A 412 -10.61 -24.70 -33.26
C GLN A 412 -10.33 -25.30 -34.65
N ARG A 413 -9.65 -26.45 -34.71
CA ARG A 413 -9.34 -27.16 -35.95
C ARG A 413 -10.42 -28.16 -36.37
N ALA A 414 -11.47 -28.33 -35.58
CA ALA A 414 -12.52 -29.29 -35.87
C ALA A 414 -13.30 -28.91 -37.14
N ILE A 415 -13.58 -29.90 -37.98
CA ILE A 415 -14.38 -29.74 -39.20
C ILE A 415 -15.85 -29.97 -38.83
N GLY A 416 -16.69 -28.96 -39.08
CA GLY A 416 -18.13 -29.00 -38.76
C GLY A 416 -18.46 -28.37 -37.41
N LEU A 417 -19.64 -27.72 -37.34
CA LEU A 417 -20.11 -27.00 -36.15
C LEU A 417 -20.30 -27.95 -34.96
N ASP A 418 -20.96 -29.08 -35.19
CA ASP A 418 -21.22 -30.08 -34.14
C ASP A 418 -19.93 -30.63 -33.52
N SER A 419 -18.96 -31.05 -34.32
CA SER A 419 -17.69 -31.56 -33.81
C SER A 419 -16.91 -30.50 -33.03
N ARG A 420 -16.95 -29.25 -33.49
CA ARG A 420 -16.35 -28.12 -32.77
C ARG A 420 -17.03 -27.92 -31.43
N PHE A 421 -18.36 -27.86 -31.39
CA PHE A 421 -19.12 -27.62 -30.16
C PHE A 421 -18.84 -28.70 -29.10
N GLU A 422 -18.86 -29.97 -29.49
CA GLU A 422 -18.54 -31.09 -28.59
C GLU A 422 -17.13 -30.96 -27.99
N LYS A 423 -16.13 -30.60 -28.80
CA LYS A 423 -14.75 -30.38 -28.33
C LYS A 423 -14.62 -29.14 -27.44
N LEU A 424 -15.40 -28.09 -27.69
CA LEU A 424 -15.44 -26.91 -26.82
C LEU A 424 -16.05 -27.24 -25.45
N VAL A 425 -17.05 -28.13 -25.41
CA VAL A 425 -17.59 -28.65 -24.14
C VAL A 425 -16.53 -29.45 -23.40
N SER A 426 -15.79 -30.35 -24.07
CA SER A 426 -14.66 -31.05 -23.43
C SER A 426 -13.60 -30.08 -22.91
N TYR A 427 -13.22 -29.07 -23.70
CA TYR A 427 -12.31 -28.02 -23.24
C TYR A 427 -12.86 -27.29 -22.01
N GLY A 428 -14.15 -26.95 -21.99
CA GLY A 428 -14.82 -26.39 -20.82
C GLY A 428 -14.61 -27.28 -19.60
N LEU A 429 -15.17 -28.49 -19.66
CA LEU A 429 -15.19 -29.47 -18.55
C LEU A 429 -13.81 -29.94 -18.09
N SER A 430 -12.76 -29.75 -18.89
CA SER A 430 -11.38 -30.11 -18.54
C SER A 430 -10.75 -29.25 -17.42
N GLY A 431 -11.53 -28.39 -16.75
CA GLY A 431 -11.06 -27.60 -15.61
C GLY A 431 -12.15 -26.71 -15.02
N ARG A 432 -12.05 -26.32 -13.75
CA ARG A 432 -13.16 -25.72 -12.98
C ARG A 432 -13.60 -24.33 -13.44
N GLU A 433 -12.75 -23.60 -14.16
CA GLU A 433 -13.08 -22.25 -14.66
C GLU A 433 -13.94 -22.29 -15.95
N GLY A 434 -14.15 -23.46 -16.54
CA GLY A 434 -14.87 -23.60 -17.81
C GLY A 434 -14.08 -23.04 -18.98
N VAL A 435 -14.76 -22.32 -19.86
CA VAL A 435 -14.19 -21.71 -21.07
C VAL A 435 -13.99 -20.19 -20.89
N SER A 436 -13.04 -19.63 -21.64
CA SER A 436 -12.85 -18.16 -21.68
C SER A 436 -14.11 -17.43 -22.16
N LYS A 437 -14.29 -16.17 -21.77
CA LYS A 437 -15.43 -15.33 -22.21
C LYS A 437 -15.62 -15.30 -23.72
N ARG A 438 -14.52 -15.23 -24.49
CA ARG A 438 -14.59 -15.25 -25.96
C ARG A 438 -15.17 -16.57 -26.49
N VAL A 439 -14.73 -17.69 -25.92
CA VAL A 439 -15.21 -19.02 -26.32
C VAL A 439 -16.66 -19.23 -25.88
N ALA A 440 -17.02 -18.79 -24.67
CA ALA A 440 -18.40 -18.81 -24.18
C ALA A 440 -19.33 -18.05 -25.12
N ASN A 441 -18.95 -16.83 -25.53
CA ASN A 441 -19.75 -16.05 -26.48
C ASN A 441 -19.90 -16.75 -27.83
N GLN A 442 -18.85 -17.41 -28.35
CA GLN A 442 -18.93 -18.17 -29.61
C GLN A 442 -19.89 -19.36 -29.50
N MET A 443 -19.85 -20.09 -28.39
CA MET A 443 -20.77 -21.19 -28.12
C MET A 443 -22.21 -20.68 -27.97
N GLU A 444 -22.40 -19.56 -27.28
CA GLU A 444 -23.71 -18.92 -27.13
C GLU A 444 -24.27 -18.45 -28.48
N GLU A 445 -23.47 -17.80 -29.33
CA GLU A 445 -23.88 -17.39 -30.68
C GLU A 445 -24.32 -18.60 -31.53
N GLU A 446 -23.63 -19.74 -31.42
CA GLU A 446 -24.02 -20.98 -32.11
C GLU A 446 -25.37 -21.50 -31.62
N LEU A 447 -25.57 -21.57 -30.30
CA LEU A 447 -26.85 -22.01 -29.72
C LEU A 447 -28.00 -21.04 -30.06
N GLN A 448 -27.75 -19.73 -30.05
CA GLN A 448 -28.74 -18.73 -30.42
C GLN A 448 -29.09 -18.78 -31.92
N ALA A 449 -28.14 -19.17 -32.78
CA ALA A 449 -28.41 -19.37 -34.20
C ALA A 449 -29.33 -20.58 -34.43
N ASP A 450 -29.15 -21.66 -33.69
CA ASP A 450 -29.94 -22.89 -33.83
C ASP A 450 -31.29 -22.82 -33.13
N TYR A 451 -31.35 -22.16 -31.96
CA TYR A 451 -32.52 -22.20 -31.07
C TYR A 451 -33.17 -20.84 -30.83
N GLY A 452 -32.59 -19.75 -31.31
CA GLY A 452 -33.09 -18.39 -31.09
C GLY A 452 -32.62 -17.77 -29.76
N ALA A 453 -32.95 -16.48 -29.59
CA ALA A 453 -32.44 -15.65 -28.49
C ALA A 453 -33.45 -15.41 -27.35
N ALA A 454 -34.43 -16.29 -27.18
CA ALA A 454 -35.48 -16.16 -26.16
C ALA A 454 -34.96 -16.24 -24.72
N GLY A 455 -33.90 -17.03 -24.50
CA GLY A 455 -33.12 -17.04 -23.28
C GLY A 455 -31.62 -16.91 -23.55
N GLU A 456 -30.88 -16.49 -22.53
CA GLU A 456 -29.42 -16.42 -22.55
C GLU A 456 -28.80 -17.81 -22.29
N PHE A 457 -27.64 -18.08 -22.87
CA PHE A 457 -26.90 -19.31 -22.63
C PHE A 457 -25.61 -19.00 -21.87
N PRO A 458 -25.67 -18.85 -20.52
CA PRO A 458 -24.48 -18.59 -19.72
C PRO A 458 -23.59 -19.83 -19.63
N ILE A 459 -22.81 -20.11 -20.69
CA ILE A 459 -22.13 -21.39 -20.96
C ILE A 459 -21.42 -21.96 -19.73
N ASN A 460 -20.59 -21.19 -19.05
CA ASN A 460 -19.87 -21.70 -17.88
C ASN A 460 -20.80 -22.10 -16.74
N LYS A 461 -21.92 -21.40 -16.52
CA LYS A 461 -22.92 -21.86 -15.53
C LYS A 461 -23.58 -23.14 -15.99
N LEU A 462 -23.94 -23.23 -17.26
CA LEU A 462 -24.60 -24.40 -17.81
C LEU A 462 -23.71 -25.66 -17.82
N LEU A 463 -22.38 -25.49 -17.83
CA LEU A 463 -21.44 -26.61 -17.76
C LEU A 463 -21.26 -27.22 -16.36
N TYR A 464 -21.33 -26.42 -15.29
CA TYR A 464 -21.05 -26.91 -13.91
C TYR A 464 -22.27 -26.96 -12.98
N GLY A 465 -23.44 -26.56 -13.48
CA GLY A 465 -24.66 -26.47 -12.68
C GLY A 465 -25.06 -25.03 -12.37
N PHE A 466 -26.35 -24.87 -12.10
CA PHE A 466 -27.09 -23.60 -12.04
C PHE A 466 -27.27 -23.06 -10.62
#